data_AF-A0A411EC32-F1
#
_entry.id   AF-A0A411EC32-F1
#
_cell.length_a   1.000
_cell.length_b   1.000
_cell.length_c   1.000
_cell.angle_alpha   90.00
_cell.angle_beta   90.00
_cell.angle_gamma   90.00
#
_symmetry.space_group_name_H-M   'P 1'
#
loop_
_entity.id
_entity.type
_entity.pdbx_description
1 polymer ?
#
loop_
_entity_poly.entity_id
_entity_poly.type
_entity_poly.pdbx_seq_one_letter_code
_entity_poly.pdbx_strand_id
1 'polypeptide(L)'
;MKVLCLYVILFSFLGSVKAVYGQEELSTQSDTFLPKLFRQELPLQIKLQYSNKQVKRETNDSTYLTSMIWFEDDSAWDSLPVQIRARGNFRRKTCYFAPLKLKFPKSQIKGTLFEGSRKLKLVLPCLLDRNTSDYVLREYLAYKLYETIAPYHFKVRLTEISLAEARGKREVTHNVFGFLIEDMDYLTVRYKGQEIKRLIHPLQHDPISSIQNDFFEFMIANTDYSTKQQHNQKLLFAENKIIPLPYDFDMCGLVNAPYAAVTNIQNLSGSISMVTDRIYKGYEREQAELQLVRQAYLEKKSEMLREAVKLKVWFQDPGQYREAYDFLASFFEILEDDKKFEKQILGRLRTR
;
A
#
# COMPACT_ATOMS: atom_id res chain seq x y z
N MET A 1 27.00 -61.67 44.93
CA MET A 1 25.61 -61.64 44.43
C MET A 1 25.13 -60.19 44.47
N LYS A 2 25.07 -59.56 43.29
CA LYS A 2 24.43 -58.30 42.86
C LYS A 2 24.38 -57.09 43.82
N VAL A 3 25.28 -56.14 43.55
CA VAL A 3 25.14 -54.69 43.82
C VAL A 3 24.13 -54.11 42.83
N LEU A 4 23.15 -53.34 43.30
CA LEU A 4 22.20 -52.62 42.45
C LEU A 4 22.35 -51.11 42.71
N CYS A 5 23.10 -50.43 41.83
CA CYS A 5 23.16 -48.97 41.77
C CYS A 5 21.84 -48.43 41.19
N LEU A 6 21.14 -47.61 41.95
CA LEU A 6 19.97 -46.87 41.48
C LEU A 6 20.44 -45.48 41.01
N TYR A 7 20.50 -45.26 39.70
CA TYR A 7 20.72 -43.94 39.13
C TYR A 7 19.40 -43.17 39.12
N VAL A 8 19.30 -42.11 39.92
CA VAL A 8 18.22 -41.12 39.83
C VAL A 8 18.64 -40.08 38.79
N ILE A 9 18.03 -40.14 37.60
CA ILE A 9 18.18 -39.11 36.57
C ILE A 9 17.14 -38.02 36.86
N LEU A 10 17.59 -36.87 37.35
CA LEU A 10 16.78 -35.66 37.48
C LEU A 10 16.67 -35.00 36.09
N PHE A 11 15.53 -35.16 35.42
CA PHE A 11 15.20 -34.40 34.21
C PHE A 11 14.71 -33.01 34.62
N SER A 12 15.56 -32.00 34.52
CA SER A 12 15.16 -30.59 34.61
C SER A 12 14.45 -30.18 33.32
N PHE A 13 13.12 -30.22 33.34
CA PHE A 13 12.29 -29.62 32.29
C PHE A 13 12.33 -28.09 32.43
N LEU A 14 13.29 -27.45 31.76
CA LEU A 14 13.24 -26.02 31.48
C LEU A 14 12.19 -25.77 30.41
N GLY A 15 10.93 -25.61 30.84
CA GLY A 15 9.85 -25.18 29.98
C GLY A 15 10.08 -23.75 29.52
N SER A 16 10.51 -23.58 28.27
CA SER A 16 10.50 -22.29 27.59
C SER A 16 9.04 -21.88 27.38
N VAL A 17 8.53 -20.97 28.22
CA VAL A 17 7.26 -20.29 27.96
C VAL A 17 7.49 -19.38 26.75
N LYS A 18 7.17 -19.87 25.55
CA LYS A 18 6.97 -18.99 24.40
C LYS A 18 5.71 -18.18 24.68
N ALA A 19 5.87 -16.89 24.90
CA ALA A 19 4.76 -15.95 24.84
C ALA A 19 4.20 -15.99 23.40
N VAL A 20 3.12 -16.76 23.22
CA VAL A 20 2.31 -16.71 22.00
C VAL A 20 1.52 -15.41 22.09
N TYR A 21 2.02 -14.35 21.45
CA TYR A 21 1.23 -13.15 21.23
C TYR A 21 0.06 -13.52 20.29
N GLY A 22 -1.17 -13.22 20.72
CA GLY A 22 -2.43 -13.55 20.04
C GLY A 22 -2.63 -12.81 18.72
N GLN A 23 -1.86 -13.15 17.69
CA GLN A 23 -2.05 -12.66 16.31
C GLN A 23 -3.01 -13.52 15.48
N GLU A 24 -3.45 -14.69 15.98
CA GLU A 24 -4.28 -15.65 15.23
C GLU A 24 -5.77 -15.28 15.14
N GLU A 25 -6.32 -14.52 16.10
CA GLU A 25 -7.75 -14.13 16.09
C GLU A 25 -8.09 -12.96 15.14
N LEU A 26 -7.12 -12.07 14.85
CA LEU A 26 -7.37 -10.89 14.01
C LEU A 26 -7.42 -11.25 12.52
N SER A 27 -6.57 -12.17 12.06
CA SER A 27 -6.50 -12.58 10.65
C SER A 27 -7.79 -13.25 10.21
N THR A 28 -8.30 -14.19 11.01
CA THR A 28 -9.49 -15.01 10.71
C THR A 28 -10.80 -14.22 10.71
N GLN A 29 -10.95 -13.17 11.52
CA GLN A 29 -12.16 -12.33 11.50
C GLN A 29 -12.17 -11.27 10.38
N SER A 30 -11.02 -10.73 10.00
CA SER A 30 -10.92 -9.69 8.96
C SER A 30 -11.38 -10.18 7.58
N ASP A 31 -11.24 -11.48 7.30
CA ASP A 31 -11.62 -12.09 6.02
C ASP A 31 -13.14 -12.17 5.81
N THR A 32 -13.92 -12.20 6.89
CA THR A 32 -15.40 -12.32 6.81
C THR A 32 -16.02 -11.10 6.11
N PHE A 33 -15.44 -9.92 6.29
CA PHE A 33 -15.90 -8.67 5.69
C PHE A 33 -15.11 -8.25 4.45
N LEU A 34 -14.11 -9.04 4.02
CA LEU A 34 -13.31 -8.76 2.84
C LEU A 34 -14.18 -8.93 1.57
N PRO A 35 -14.39 -7.89 0.76
CA PRO A 35 -15.19 -8.00 -0.48
C PRO A 35 -14.61 -9.02 -1.46
N LYS A 36 -15.47 -9.73 -2.23
CA LYS A 36 -15.06 -10.72 -3.28
C LYS A 36 -13.97 -10.13 -4.19
N LEU A 37 -14.12 -8.86 -4.56
CA LEU A 37 -13.18 -8.09 -5.37
C LEU A 37 -11.72 -8.26 -4.91
N PHE A 38 -11.43 -8.25 -3.61
CA PHE A 38 -10.07 -8.23 -3.07
C PHE A 38 -9.56 -9.61 -2.60
N ARG A 39 -10.32 -10.69 -2.83
CA ARG A 39 -9.92 -12.06 -2.45
C ARG A 39 -9.06 -12.74 -3.51
N GLN A 40 -9.07 -12.24 -4.74
CA GLN A 40 -8.29 -12.79 -5.85
C GLN A 40 -7.01 -11.98 -6.07
N GLU A 41 -5.88 -12.67 -6.23
CA GLU A 41 -4.58 -12.04 -6.51
C GLU A 41 -4.35 -11.75 -8.00
N LEU A 42 -5.06 -12.43 -8.90
CA LEU A 42 -4.90 -12.25 -10.35
C LEU A 42 -5.41 -10.87 -10.80
N PRO A 43 -4.76 -10.25 -11.82
CA PRO A 43 -5.23 -9.00 -12.40
C PRO A 43 -6.69 -9.11 -12.83
N LEU A 44 -7.50 -8.11 -12.47
CA LEU A 44 -8.88 -8.02 -12.96
C LEU A 44 -8.86 -7.39 -14.36
N GLN A 45 -9.39 -8.11 -15.35
CA GLN A 45 -9.63 -7.53 -16.67
C GLN A 45 -10.83 -6.58 -16.60
N ILE A 46 -10.63 -5.31 -16.95
CA ILE A 46 -11.70 -4.32 -17.02
C ILE A 46 -11.64 -3.53 -18.33
N LYS A 47 -12.81 -3.08 -18.79
CA LYS A 47 -12.95 -2.10 -19.86
C LYS A 47 -13.65 -0.87 -19.31
N LEU A 48 -13.21 0.30 -19.75
CA LEU A 48 -13.80 1.59 -19.40
C LEU A 48 -13.96 2.43 -20.65
N GLN A 49 -14.96 3.31 -20.66
CA GLN A 49 -15.16 4.24 -21.76
C GLN A 49 -15.38 5.66 -21.21
N TYR A 50 -14.38 6.53 -21.35
CA TYR A 50 -14.49 7.94 -20.97
C TYR A 50 -13.42 8.81 -21.64
N SER A 51 -13.68 10.13 -21.69
CA SER A 51 -12.67 11.12 -22.10
C SER A 51 -11.87 11.60 -20.88
N ASN A 52 -10.54 11.43 -20.92
CA ASN A 52 -9.65 11.91 -19.86
C ASN A 52 -9.78 13.42 -19.69
N LYS A 53 -9.81 14.16 -20.82
CA LYS A 53 -10.00 15.61 -20.84
C LYS A 53 -11.32 16.02 -20.19
N GLN A 54 -12.41 15.32 -20.52
CA GLN A 54 -13.73 15.64 -20.01
C GLN A 54 -13.83 15.37 -18.50
N VAL A 55 -13.40 14.19 -18.04
CA VAL A 55 -13.39 13.83 -16.62
C VAL A 55 -12.59 14.85 -15.81
N LYS A 56 -11.39 15.23 -16.27
CA LYS A 56 -10.55 16.22 -15.57
C LYS A 56 -11.21 17.61 -15.47
N ARG A 57 -11.96 18.02 -16.50
CA ARG A 57 -12.59 19.35 -16.61
C ARG A 57 -13.92 19.45 -15.86
N GLU A 58 -14.78 18.43 -15.99
CA GLU A 58 -16.20 18.52 -15.60
C GLU A 58 -16.50 17.91 -14.23
N THR A 59 -15.55 17.17 -13.65
CA THR A 59 -15.72 16.56 -12.32
C THR A 59 -15.00 17.32 -11.23
N ASN A 60 -15.48 17.23 -10.00
CA ASN A 60 -14.85 17.75 -8.79
C ASN A 60 -15.23 16.87 -7.60
N ASP A 61 -15.03 17.30 -6.35
CA ASP A 61 -15.34 16.46 -5.20
C ASP A 61 -16.82 16.09 -5.05
N SER A 62 -17.71 16.84 -5.71
CA SER A 62 -19.16 16.66 -5.70
C SER A 62 -19.75 16.21 -7.04
N THR A 63 -19.08 16.45 -8.17
CA THR A 63 -19.59 16.12 -9.51
C THR A 63 -18.92 14.86 -10.10
N TYR A 64 -19.73 14.02 -10.77
CA TYR A 64 -19.30 12.77 -11.40
C TYR A 64 -19.85 12.72 -12.83
N LEU A 65 -19.13 12.02 -13.72
CA LEU A 65 -19.64 11.61 -15.02
C LEU A 65 -20.11 10.15 -14.94
N THR A 66 -21.18 9.82 -15.66
CA THR A 66 -21.61 8.43 -15.81
C THR A 66 -20.82 7.77 -16.94
N SER A 67 -20.36 6.55 -16.70
CA SER A 67 -19.69 5.67 -17.66
C SER A 67 -20.19 4.24 -17.42
N MET A 68 -19.69 3.30 -18.21
CA MET A 68 -19.85 1.86 -18.02
C MET A 68 -18.49 1.25 -17.71
N ILE A 69 -18.47 0.35 -16.73
CA ILE A 69 -17.37 -0.59 -16.55
C ILE A 69 -17.82 -1.96 -17.02
N TRP A 70 -16.99 -2.62 -17.82
CA TRP A 70 -17.12 -4.04 -18.08
C TRP A 70 -15.99 -4.75 -17.35
N PHE A 71 -16.27 -5.91 -16.79
CA PHE A 71 -15.30 -6.66 -16.00
C PHE A 71 -15.51 -8.15 -16.19
N GLU A 72 -14.42 -8.90 -16.06
CA GLU A 72 -14.48 -10.37 -16.06
C GLU A 72 -14.66 -10.88 -14.63
N ASP A 73 -15.67 -11.73 -14.41
CA ASP A 73 -15.89 -12.48 -13.17
C ASP A 73 -16.17 -13.95 -13.52
N ASP A 74 -15.39 -14.87 -12.95
CA ASP A 74 -15.49 -16.31 -13.20
C ASP A 74 -15.54 -16.68 -14.70
N SER A 75 -14.66 -16.05 -15.50
CA SER A 75 -14.54 -16.19 -16.97
C SER A 75 -15.75 -15.72 -17.79
N ALA A 76 -16.69 -15.00 -17.18
CA ALA A 76 -17.78 -14.32 -17.86
C ALA A 76 -17.58 -12.79 -17.79
N TRP A 77 -17.94 -12.10 -18.89
CA TRP A 77 -17.99 -10.64 -18.89
C TRP A 77 -19.34 -10.15 -18.37
N ASP A 78 -19.31 -9.22 -17.43
CA ASP A 78 -20.48 -8.48 -16.95
C ASP A 78 -20.21 -6.98 -17.05
N SER A 79 -21.23 -6.15 -16.83
CA SER A 79 -21.12 -4.70 -16.92
C SER A 79 -22.01 -3.96 -15.93
N LEU A 80 -21.51 -2.83 -15.43
CA LEU A 80 -22.24 -1.98 -14.50
C LEU A 80 -22.05 -0.50 -14.88
N PRO A 81 -23.10 0.33 -14.76
CA PRO A 81 -22.93 1.77 -14.78
C PRO A 81 -22.13 2.20 -13.56
N VAL A 82 -21.19 3.10 -13.80
CA VAL A 82 -20.28 3.63 -12.79
C VAL A 82 -20.22 5.14 -12.90
N GLN A 83 -20.25 5.81 -11.76
CA GLN A 83 -19.95 7.23 -11.67
C GLN A 83 -18.45 7.41 -11.46
N ILE A 84 -17.81 8.17 -12.33
CA ILE A 84 -16.37 8.43 -12.31
C ILE A 84 -16.09 9.91 -12.07
N ARG A 85 -15.02 10.19 -11.33
CA ARG A 85 -14.45 11.53 -11.22
C ARG A 85 -12.94 11.50 -11.10
N ALA A 86 -12.28 12.56 -11.55
CA ALA A 86 -10.84 12.74 -11.32
C ALA A 86 -10.58 12.97 -9.82
N ARG A 87 -9.48 12.40 -9.31
CA ARG A 87 -8.94 12.64 -7.97
C ARG A 87 -7.46 13.03 -8.03
N GLY A 88 -6.93 13.43 -6.88
CA GLY A 88 -5.53 13.85 -6.73
C GLY A 88 -5.32 15.32 -7.11
N ASN A 89 -4.39 15.99 -6.43
CA ASN A 89 -4.08 17.39 -6.68
C ASN A 89 -3.07 17.56 -7.82
N PHE A 90 -1.93 16.87 -7.71
CA PHE A 90 -0.86 16.92 -8.70
C PHE A 90 -1.22 16.15 -9.98
N ARG A 91 -1.50 14.84 -9.86
CA ARG A 91 -1.78 13.98 -11.03
C ARG A 91 -2.97 14.45 -11.86
N ARG A 92 -4.02 15.00 -11.23
CA ARG A 92 -5.14 15.59 -11.96
C ARG A 92 -4.74 16.78 -12.84
N LYS A 93 -3.73 17.56 -12.46
CA LYS A 93 -3.27 18.70 -13.28
C LYS A 93 -2.29 18.23 -14.35
N THR A 94 -1.31 17.43 -13.95
CA THR A 94 -0.12 17.12 -14.75
C THR A 94 -0.26 15.87 -15.63
N CYS A 95 -0.95 14.83 -15.17
CA CYS A 95 -0.99 13.55 -15.87
C CYS A 95 -1.96 13.53 -17.05
N TYR A 96 -1.65 12.69 -18.03
CA TYR A 96 -2.57 12.30 -19.09
C TYR A 96 -3.78 11.56 -18.50
N PHE A 97 -3.56 10.41 -17.85
CA PHE A 97 -4.61 9.73 -17.09
C PHE A 97 -4.62 10.26 -15.67
N ALA A 98 -5.70 10.93 -15.28
CA ALA A 98 -5.92 11.29 -13.89
C ALA A 98 -6.43 10.05 -13.14
N PRO A 99 -5.94 9.77 -11.92
CA PRO A 99 -6.52 8.71 -11.11
C PRO A 99 -8.00 9.01 -10.85
N LEU A 100 -8.82 7.97 -10.75
CA LEU A 100 -10.27 8.09 -10.65
C LEU A 100 -10.79 7.69 -9.28
N LYS A 101 -11.90 8.30 -8.87
CA LYS A 101 -12.80 7.71 -7.89
C LYS A 101 -13.98 7.09 -8.63
N LEU A 102 -14.20 5.80 -8.41
CA LEU A 102 -15.32 5.04 -8.93
C LEU A 102 -16.41 4.98 -7.86
N LYS A 103 -17.67 5.19 -8.26
CA LYS A 103 -18.83 5.09 -7.38
C LYS A 103 -19.94 4.35 -8.10
N PHE A 104 -20.36 3.23 -7.52
CA PHE A 104 -21.41 2.39 -8.06
C PHE A 104 -22.79 2.71 -7.43
N PRO A 105 -23.89 2.54 -8.19
CA PRO A 105 -25.24 2.53 -7.63
C PRO A 105 -25.42 1.35 -6.67
N LYS A 106 -25.89 1.60 -5.44
CA LYS A 106 -26.03 0.54 -4.41
C LYS A 106 -26.93 -0.60 -4.86
N SER A 107 -28.00 -0.29 -5.60
CA SER A 107 -28.97 -1.28 -6.07
C SER A 107 -28.44 -2.22 -7.15
N GLN A 108 -27.33 -1.87 -7.81
CA GLN A 108 -26.83 -2.63 -8.96
C GLN A 108 -25.58 -3.47 -8.66
N ILE A 109 -24.92 -3.26 -7.52
CA ILE A 109 -23.73 -4.05 -7.14
C ILE A 109 -24.05 -5.30 -6.32
N LYS A 110 -25.32 -5.55 -5.98
CA LYS A 110 -25.70 -6.72 -5.19
C LYS A 110 -25.58 -7.97 -6.07
N GLY A 111 -24.87 -8.98 -5.58
CA GLY A 111 -24.61 -10.23 -6.32
C GLY A 111 -23.51 -10.11 -7.38
N THR A 112 -22.81 -8.98 -7.47
CA THR A 112 -21.72 -8.79 -8.44
C THR A 112 -20.35 -8.80 -7.74
N LEU A 113 -19.27 -8.86 -8.52
CA LEU A 113 -17.89 -8.77 -8.01
C LEU A 113 -17.65 -7.54 -7.12
N PHE A 114 -18.38 -6.44 -7.35
CA PHE A 114 -18.26 -5.18 -6.63
C PHE A 114 -19.15 -5.07 -5.38
N GLU A 115 -19.85 -6.15 -5.00
CA GLU A 115 -20.60 -6.19 -3.76
C GLU A 115 -19.68 -5.89 -2.56
N GLY A 116 -20.11 -4.98 -1.67
CA GLY A 116 -19.28 -4.51 -0.56
C GLY A 116 -18.15 -3.55 -0.98
N SER A 117 -18.11 -3.07 -2.23
CA SER A 117 -17.09 -2.14 -2.74
C SER A 117 -17.70 -1.03 -3.60
N ARG A 118 -18.73 -0.34 -3.08
CA ARG A 118 -19.46 0.71 -3.82
C ARG A 118 -18.59 1.89 -4.21
N LYS A 119 -17.54 2.17 -3.46
CA LYS A 119 -16.57 3.24 -3.74
C LYS A 119 -15.20 2.60 -3.84
N LEU A 120 -14.47 2.97 -4.89
CA LEU A 120 -13.09 2.53 -5.11
C LEU A 120 -12.27 3.71 -5.63
N LYS A 121 -10.96 3.65 -5.41
CA LYS A 121 -10.02 4.50 -6.13
C LYS A 121 -9.37 3.64 -7.21
N LEU A 122 -9.27 4.17 -8.42
CA LEU A 122 -8.55 3.53 -9.52
C LEU A 122 -7.29 4.36 -9.81
N VAL A 123 -6.14 3.76 -9.58
CA VAL A 123 -4.84 4.32 -9.96
C VAL A 123 -4.57 3.95 -11.42
N LEU A 124 -4.13 4.94 -12.19
CA LEU A 124 -3.84 4.84 -13.62
C LEU A 124 -2.44 5.39 -13.89
N PRO A 125 -1.74 4.95 -14.95
CA PRO A 125 -0.44 5.49 -15.32
C PRO A 125 -0.49 7.01 -15.53
N CYS A 126 0.55 7.75 -15.16
CA CYS A 126 0.48 9.22 -15.31
C CYS A 126 0.61 9.68 -16.77
N LEU A 127 1.53 9.08 -17.53
CA LEU A 127 1.90 9.49 -18.87
C LEU A 127 1.34 8.54 -19.94
N LEU A 128 1.34 9.01 -21.19
CA LEU A 128 1.01 8.21 -22.36
C LEU A 128 2.33 7.74 -23.03
N ASP A 129 2.99 6.77 -22.41
CA ASP A 129 4.27 6.23 -22.90
C ASP A 129 4.37 4.70 -22.70
N ARG A 130 5.23 4.04 -23.48
CA ARG A 130 5.34 2.58 -23.63
C ARG A 130 5.54 1.82 -22.32
N ASN A 131 6.20 2.42 -21.33
CA ASN A 131 6.54 1.77 -20.05
C ASN A 131 5.82 2.40 -18.84
N THR A 132 4.77 3.21 -19.06
CA THR A 132 4.14 3.94 -17.94
C THR A 132 3.45 2.98 -16.96
N SER A 133 3.03 1.79 -17.42
CA SER A 133 2.46 0.75 -16.58
C SER A 133 3.46 0.24 -15.52
N ASP A 134 4.77 0.25 -15.80
CA ASP A 134 5.77 -0.26 -14.86
C ASP A 134 5.84 0.58 -13.58
N TYR A 135 5.67 1.91 -13.67
CA TYR A 135 5.58 2.76 -12.50
C TYR A 135 4.32 2.48 -11.67
N VAL A 136 3.22 2.10 -12.30
CA VAL A 136 1.99 1.69 -11.61
C VAL A 136 2.19 0.34 -10.91
N LEU A 137 2.91 -0.60 -11.54
CA LEU A 137 3.27 -1.88 -10.92
C LEU A 137 4.17 -1.67 -9.69
N ARG A 138 5.11 -0.73 -9.75
CA ARG A 138 5.94 -0.34 -8.59
C ARG A 138 5.10 0.30 -7.47
N GLU A 139 4.14 1.18 -7.81
CA GLU A 139 3.23 1.77 -6.83
C GLU A 139 2.33 0.71 -6.17
N TYR A 140 1.82 -0.23 -6.98
CA TYR A 140 1.06 -1.40 -6.50
C TYR A 140 1.91 -2.28 -5.57
N LEU A 141 3.18 -2.51 -5.91
CA LEU A 141 4.12 -3.25 -5.06
C LEU A 141 4.25 -2.61 -3.69
N ALA A 142 4.31 -1.28 -3.58
CA ALA A 142 4.38 -0.61 -2.27
C ALA A 142 3.18 -0.97 -1.37
N TYR A 143 1.96 -1.01 -1.91
CA TYR A 143 0.81 -1.49 -1.14
C TYR A 143 0.98 -2.95 -0.71
N LYS A 144 1.37 -3.85 -1.64
CA LYS A 144 1.58 -5.27 -1.34
C LYS A 144 2.64 -5.51 -0.26
N LEU A 145 3.73 -4.75 -0.28
CA LEU A 145 4.76 -4.79 0.75
C LEU A 145 4.21 -4.39 2.12
N TYR A 146 3.40 -3.34 2.20
CA TYR A 146 2.77 -2.93 3.46
C TYR A 146 1.83 -4.00 4.01
N GLU A 147 1.06 -4.69 3.15
CA GLU A 147 0.18 -5.79 3.58
C GLU A 147 0.93 -6.94 4.27
N THR A 148 2.20 -7.18 3.93
CA THR A 148 2.99 -8.28 4.52
C THR A 148 3.44 -8.03 5.96
N ILE A 149 3.51 -6.77 6.39
CA ILE A 149 4.06 -6.37 7.70
C ILE A 149 3.04 -5.74 8.63
N ALA A 150 2.04 -5.04 8.07
CA ALA A 150 1.06 -4.30 8.84
C ALA A 150 -0.28 -5.06 8.89
N PRO A 151 -0.82 -5.36 10.08
CA PRO A 151 -2.12 -6.04 10.20
C PRO A 151 -3.30 -5.17 9.73
N TYR A 152 -3.12 -3.84 9.75
CA TYR A 152 -4.11 -2.87 9.29
C TYR A 152 -3.60 -2.18 8.05
N HIS A 153 -4.28 -2.39 6.94
CA HIS A 153 -3.87 -1.88 5.63
C HIS A 153 -5.06 -1.80 4.67
N PHE A 154 -4.95 -0.95 3.64
CA PHE A 154 -5.85 -0.97 2.49
C PHE A 154 -5.63 -2.22 1.66
N LYS A 155 -6.71 -2.80 1.13
CA LYS A 155 -6.61 -3.84 0.11
C LYS A 155 -6.50 -3.22 -1.27
N VAL A 156 -5.66 -3.83 -2.11
CA VAL A 156 -5.49 -3.46 -3.52
C VAL A 156 -5.70 -4.65 -4.44
N ARG A 157 -6.14 -4.37 -5.68
CA ARG A 157 -6.19 -5.37 -6.75
C ARG A 157 -5.69 -4.79 -8.06
N LEU A 158 -4.70 -5.44 -8.66
CA LEU A 158 -4.18 -5.07 -9.97
C LEU A 158 -5.26 -5.24 -11.05
N THR A 159 -5.26 -4.39 -12.06
CA THR A 159 -6.23 -4.41 -13.15
C THR A 159 -5.56 -4.26 -14.50
N GLU A 160 -5.97 -5.06 -15.47
CA GLU A 160 -5.68 -4.88 -16.89
C GLU A 160 -6.80 -4.08 -17.52
N ILE A 161 -6.51 -2.88 -17.99
CA ILE A 161 -7.52 -1.89 -18.39
C ILE A 161 -7.46 -1.68 -19.88
N SER A 162 -8.58 -1.93 -20.56
CA SER A 162 -8.82 -1.42 -21.91
C SER A 162 -9.71 -0.17 -21.84
N LEU A 163 -9.11 1.01 -22.04
CA LEU A 163 -9.79 2.29 -21.97
C LEU A 163 -10.08 2.82 -23.37
N ALA A 164 -11.35 2.82 -23.76
CA ALA A 164 -11.83 3.46 -24.97
C ALA A 164 -12.06 4.97 -24.72
N GLU A 165 -11.33 5.81 -25.45
CA GLU A 165 -11.41 7.27 -25.35
C GLU A 165 -11.81 7.90 -26.69
N ALA A 166 -12.94 8.59 -26.69
CA ALA A 166 -13.35 9.42 -27.83
C ALA A 166 -12.44 10.67 -27.96
N ARG A 167 -11.76 10.79 -29.10
CA ARG A 167 -10.93 11.93 -29.49
C ARG A 167 -11.47 12.53 -30.79
N GLY A 168 -12.41 13.47 -30.65
CA GLY A 168 -13.10 14.08 -31.79
C GLY A 168 -13.97 13.04 -32.51
N LYS A 169 -13.66 12.75 -33.77
CA LYS A 169 -14.38 11.73 -34.58
C LYS A 169 -13.78 10.34 -34.51
N ARG A 170 -12.67 10.15 -33.78
CA ARG A 170 -11.97 8.86 -33.67
C ARG A 170 -12.05 8.34 -32.24
N GLU A 171 -12.05 7.02 -32.08
CA GLU A 171 -11.85 6.36 -30.80
C GLU A 171 -10.40 5.87 -30.72
N VAL A 172 -9.77 6.05 -29.56
CA VAL A 172 -8.45 5.51 -29.26
C VAL A 172 -8.58 4.59 -28.06
N THR A 173 -8.11 3.36 -28.19
CA THR A 173 -8.07 2.40 -27.08
C THR A 173 -6.69 2.39 -26.45
N HIS A 174 -6.64 2.61 -25.15
CA HIS A 174 -5.42 2.50 -24.34
C HIS A 174 -5.47 1.19 -23.55
N ASN A 175 -4.48 0.33 -23.72
CA ASN A 175 -4.33 -0.88 -22.89
C ASN A 175 -3.22 -0.63 -21.88
N VAL A 176 -3.57 -0.56 -20.60
CA VAL A 176 -2.65 -0.20 -19.51
C VAL A 176 -2.91 -1.02 -18.26
N PHE A 177 -1.90 -1.15 -17.40
CA PHE A 177 -2.14 -1.58 -16.03
C PHE A 177 -2.61 -0.42 -15.16
N GLY A 178 -3.53 -0.72 -14.26
CA GLY A 178 -3.98 0.13 -13.16
C GLY A 178 -4.17 -0.72 -11.91
N PHE A 179 -4.60 -0.13 -10.81
CA PHE A 179 -5.07 -0.94 -9.68
C PHE A 179 -6.17 -0.24 -8.90
N LEU A 180 -7.05 -1.05 -8.32
CA LEU A 180 -8.12 -0.62 -7.44
C LEU A 180 -7.62 -0.59 -6.00
N ILE A 181 -8.00 0.45 -5.26
CA ILE A 181 -7.75 0.58 -3.83
C ILE A 181 -9.10 0.61 -3.10
N GLU A 182 -9.20 -0.17 -2.03
CA GLU A 182 -10.27 -0.14 -1.04
C GLU A 182 -10.52 1.30 -0.55
N ASP A 183 -11.80 1.69 -0.43
CA ASP A 183 -12.15 2.98 0.16
C ASP A 183 -12.20 2.88 1.70
N MET A 184 -11.83 3.96 2.38
CA MET A 184 -11.74 4.02 3.86
C MET A 184 -13.05 3.63 4.55
N ASP A 185 -14.20 3.93 3.93
CA ASP A 185 -15.51 3.56 4.44
C ASP A 185 -15.66 2.03 4.60
N TYR A 186 -14.99 1.24 3.74
CA TYR A 186 -15.05 -0.23 3.77
C TYR A 186 -13.96 -0.83 4.65
N LEU A 187 -12.77 -0.24 4.64
CA LEU A 187 -11.70 -0.61 5.55
C LEU A 187 -12.15 -0.52 7.01
N THR A 188 -12.82 0.58 7.37
CA THR A 188 -13.33 0.79 8.74
C THR A 188 -14.34 -0.27 9.15
N VAL A 189 -15.21 -0.72 8.23
CA VAL A 189 -16.12 -1.87 8.48
C VAL A 189 -15.32 -3.16 8.68
N ARG A 190 -14.34 -3.44 7.82
CA ARG A 190 -13.52 -4.66 7.86
C ARG A 190 -12.76 -4.83 9.17
N TYR A 191 -12.25 -3.73 9.72
CA TYR A 191 -11.53 -3.73 10.99
C TYR A 191 -12.37 -3.26 12.19
N LYS A 192 -13.70 -3.13 12.04
CA LYS A 192 -14.62 -2.65 13.10
C LYS A 192 -14.13 -1.35 13.76
N GLY A 193 -13.50 -0.48 12.98
CA GLY A 193 -12.85 0.74 13.43
C GLY A 193 -13.51 2.02 12.91
N GLN A 194 -12.85 3.15 13.14
CA GLN A 194 -13.32 4.47 12.72
C GLN A 194 -12.16 5.31 12.15
N GLU A 195 -12.41 6.07 11.08
CA GLU A 195 -11.42 7.05 10.58
C GLU A 195 -11.31 8.23 11.55
N ILE A 196 -10.09 8.54 11.98
CA ILE A 196 -9.81 9.77 12.73
C ILE A 196 -9.39 10.85 11.72
N LYS A 197 -10.22 11.90 11.59
CA LYS A 197 -9.96 13.03 10.67
C LYS A 197 -9.25 14.22 11.30
N ARG A 198 -9.21 14.29 12.63
CA ARG A 198 -8.48 15.33 13.35
C ARG A 198 -7.00 14.97 13.42
N LEU A 199 -6.15 15.99 13.42
CA LEU A 199 -4.72 15.80 13.64
C LEU A 199 -4.48 15.22 15.04
N ILE A 200 -3.65 14.19 15.10
CA ILE A 200 -3.21 13.53 16.34
C ILE A 200 -1.68 13.56 16.34
N HIS A 201 -1.09 13.89 17.49
CA HIS A 201 0.36 13.88 17.59
C HIS A 201 0.89 12.44 17.38
N PRO A 202 1.93 12.21 16.56
CA PRO A 202 2.41 10.86 16.26
C PRO A 202 2.74 10.01 17.49
N LEU A 203 3.25 10.62 18.56
CA LEU A 203 3.52 9.91 19.81
C LEU A 203 2.27 9.32 20.51
N GLN A 204 1.06 9.75 20.13
CA GLN A 204 -0.21 9.21 20.64
C GLN A 204 -0.72 8.01 19.81
N HIS A 205 -0.06 7.67 18.71
CA HIS A 205 -0.36 6.47 17.93
C HIS A 205 0.19 5.23 18.64
N ASP A 206 -0.38 4.06 18.31
CA ASP A 206 0.13 2.77 18.77
C ASP A 206 1.62 2.62 18.41
N PRO A 207 2.53 2.40 19.40
CA PRO A 207 3.97 2.42 19.15
C PRO A 207 4.43 1.45 18.07
N ILE A 208 3.96 0.21 18.11
CA ILE A 208 4.34 -0.84 17.15
C ILE A 208 3.86 -0.48 15.75
N SER A 209 2.58 -0.13 15.60
CA SER A 209 2.02 0.26 14.29
C SER A 209 2.69 1.51 13.72
N SER A 210 3.07 2.47 14.58
CA SER A 210 3.86 3.64 14.16
C SER A 210 5.23 3.27 13.64
N ILE A 211 5.98 2.46 14.37
CA ILE A 211 7.34 2.08 13.96
C ILE A 211 7.28 1.25 12.66
N GLN A 212 6.29 0.36 12.52
CA GLN A 212 6.05 -0.37 11.27
C GLN A 212 5.79 0.59 10.11
N ASN A 213 4.91 1.58 10.29
CA ASN A 213 4.71 2.61 9.28
C ASN A 213 6.00 3.36 8.94
N ASP A 214 6.76 3.79 9.93
CA ASP A 214 7.96 4.60 9.70
C ASP A 214 9.08 3.81 9.00
N PHE A 215 9.22 2.52 9.31
CA PHE A 215 10.13 1.59 8.62
C PHE A 215 9.68 1.36 7.18
N PHE A 216 8.38 1.20 6.94
CA PHE A 216 7.82 1.06 5.60
C PHE A 216 8.08 2.30 4.74
N GLU A 217 7.79 3.48 5.26
CA GLU A 217 8.01 4.74 4.53
C GLU A 217 9.50 4.95 4.24
N PHE A 218 10.39 4.55 5.17
CA PHE A 218 11.84 4.53 4.92
C PHE A 218 12.26 3.51 3.86
N MET A 219 11.71 2.29 3.91
CA MET A 219 12.01 1.21 2.96
C MET A 219 11.77 1.66 1.52
N ILE A 220 10.64 2.33 1.26
CA ILE A 220 10.26 2.79 -0.07
C ILE A 220 10.82 4.19 -0.41
N ALA A 221 11.64 4.78 0.46
CA ALA A 221 12.12 6.18 0.38
C ALA A 221 10.98 7.18 0.13
N ASN A 222 9.88 7.08 0.87
CA ASN A 222 8.82 8.06 0.78
C ASN A 222 9.16 9.29 1.62
N THR A 223 9.40 10.41 0.95
CA THR A 223 9.54 11.71 1.63
C THR A 223 8.23 12.49 1.65
N ASP A 224 7.29 12.16 0.76
CA ASP A 224 5.98 12.81 0.56
C ASP A 224 4.90 12.28 1.50
N TYR A 225 5.21 12.26 2.80
CA TYR A 225 4.23 11.93 3.83
C TYR A 225 4.45 12.76 5.10
N SER A 226 3.42 12.86 5.92
CA SER A 226 3.52 13.46 7.24
C SER A 226 2.50 12.84 8.19
N THR A 227 2.96 12.03 9.15
CA THR A 227 2.12 11.49 10.23
C THR A 227 1.48 12.61 11.06
N LYS A 228 2.24 13.68 11.33
CA LYS A 228 1.78 14.87 12.08
C LYS A 228 0.73 15.70 11.34
N GLN A 229 0.89 15.90 10.03
CA GLN A 229 -0.03 16.70 9.20
C GLN A 229 -1.08 15.85 8.48
N GLN A 230 -1.03 14.52 8.64
CA GLN A 230 -1.87 13.55 7.90
C GLN A 230 -1.81 13.72 6.38
N HIS A 231 -0.64 14.11 5.87
CA HIS A 231 -0.39 14.13 4.42
C HIS A 231 0.02 12.74 3.96
N ASN A 232 -0.70 12.20 2.97
CA ASN A 232 -0.55 10.83 2.47
C ASN A 232 -0.61 9.74 3.57
N GLN A 233 -1.33 10.06 4.65
CA GLN A 233 -1.45 9.25 5.85
C GLN A 233 -2.88 9.39 6.40
N LYS A 234 -3.57 8.27 6.63
CA LYS A 234 -4.85 8.23 7.37
C LYS A 234 -4.63 7.65 8.76
N LEU A 235 -5.59 7.89 9.66
CA LEU A 235 -5.60 7.26 10.98
C LEU A 235 -6.87 6.41 11.14
N LEU A 236 -6.68 5.20 11.63
CA LEU A 236 -7.75 4.29 12.04
C LEU A 236 -7.73 4.19 13.57
N PHE A 237 -8.88 4.34 14.20
CA PHE A 237 -9.10 3.88 15.56
C PHE A 237 -9.72 2.50 15.53
N ALA A 238 -8.99 1.49 16.00
CA ALA A 238 -9.46 0.11 16.12
C ALA A 238 -8.79 -0.54 17.32
N GLU A 239 -9.51 -1.40 18.05
CA GLU A 239 -8.97 -2.11 19.23
C GLU A 239 -8.28 -1.20 20.26
N ASN A 240 -8.88 -0.03 20.52
CA ASN A 240 -8.32 1.01 21.39
C ASN A 240 -6.93 1.56 20.98
N LYS A 241 -6.52 1.32 19.73
CA LYS A 241 -5.26 1.79 19.14
C LYS A 241 -5.54 2.84 18.08
N ILE A 242 -4.64 3.82 17.97
CA ILE A 242 -4.60 4.77 16.85
C ILE A 242 -3.52 4.29 15.89
N ILE A 243 -3.93 3.85 14.72
CA ILE A 243 -3.09 3.15 13.74
C ILE A 243 -2.90 4.04 12.51
N PRO A 244 -1.67 4.36 12.11
CA PRO A 244 -1.40 5.02 10.84
C PRO A 244 -1.64 4.09 9.66
N LEU A 245 -2.24 4.62 8.61
CA LEU A 245 -2.52 3.94 7.35
C LEU A 245 -1.90 4.75 6.19
N PRO A 246 -0.73 4.36 5.68
CA PRO A 246 -0.06 5.05 4.58
C PRO A 246 -0.80 4.81 3.25
N TYR A 247 -0.78 5.80 2.36
CA TYR A 247 -1.35 5.70 1.01
C TYR A 247 -0.74 6.78 0.09
N ASP A 248 -0.99 6.68 -1.23
CA ASP A 248 -0.41 7.58 -2.26
C ASP A 248 1.13 7.47 -2.30
N PHE A 249 1.64 6.48 -3.04
CA PHE A 249 3.06 6.14 -3.09
C PHE A 249 3.73 6.57 -4.40
N ASP A 250 3.07 7.40 -5.21
CA ASP A 250 3.53 7.80 -6.54
C ASP A 250 4.81 8.65 -6.52
N MET A 251 5.10 9.29 -5.38
CA MET A 251 6.25 10.18 -5.17
C MET A 251 7.42 9.53 -4.40
N CYS A 252 7.43 8.20 -4.19
CA CYS A 252 8.48 7.53 -3.43
C CYS A 252 9.62 6.96 -4.31
N GLY A 253 10.78 6.72 -3.71
CA GLY A 253 11.96 6.19 -4.40
C GLY A 253 11.81 4.77 -4.94
N LEU A 254 10.95 3.93 -4.35
CA LEU A 254 10.65 2.60 -4.92
C LEU A 254 9.93 2.73 -6.28
N VAL A 255 9.07 3.72 -6.43
CA VAL A 255 8.41 4.00 -7.71
C VAL A 255 9.39 4.68 -8.66
N ASN A 256 10.14 5.67 -8.18
CA ASN A 256 11.08 6.47 -8.97
C ASN A 256 10.44 6.99 -10.28
N ALA A 257 9.21 7.48 -10.19
CA ALA A 257 8.50 7.99 -11.36
C ALA A 257 9.22 9.23 -11.93
N PRO A 258 9.19 9.47 -13.24
CA PRO A 258 9.90 10.60 -13.87
C PRO A 258 9.37 11.97 -13.45
N TYR A 259 8.17 12.02 -12.87
CA TYR A 259 7.56 13.23 -12.31
C TYR A 259 7.72 13.35 -10.80
N ALA A 260 8.31 12.34 -10.13
CA ALA A 260 8.49 12.35 -8.70
C ALA A 260 9.50 13.44 -8.31
N ALA A 261 9.23 14.11 -7.19
CA ALA A 261 10.09 15.15 -6.66
C ALA A 261 10.34 14.92 -5.18
N VAL A 262 11.54 15.25 -4.71
CA VAL A 262 11.85 15.27 -3.28
C VAL A 262 10.98 16.33 -2.63
N THR A 263 10.19 15.92 -1.64
CA THR A 263 9.30 16.84 -0.93
C THR A 263 9.92 17.26 0.39
N ASN A 264 9.95 18.57 0.65
CA ASN A 264 10.50 19.12 1.88
C ASN A 264 9.41 19.47 2.91
N ILE A 265 8.35 18.68 2.99
CA ILE A 265 7.14 18.98 3.80
C ILE A 265 7.45 19.16 5.30
N GLN A 266 8.64 18.77 5.77
CA GLN A 266 9.03 18.82 7.18
C GLN A 266 10.41 19.42 7.47
N ASN A 267 11.02 20.16 6.54
CA ASN A 267 12.36 20.74 6.71
C ASN A 267 13.38 19.70 7.18
N LEU A 268 13.48 18.60 6.42
CA LEU A 268 14.30 17.46 6.81
C LEU A 268 15.76 17.89 6.91
N SER A 269 16.36 17.68 8.09
CA SER A 269 17.78 17.96 8.32
C SER A 269 18.63 16.90 7.62
N GLY A 270 18.99 17.18 6.38
CA GLY A 270 19.81 16.34 5.52
C GLY A 270 19.60 16.72 4.06
N SER A 271 20.68 16.85 3.29
CA SER A 271 20.60 17.15 1.87
C SER A 271 20.13 15.91 1.10
N ILE A 272 18.82 15.71 1.02
CA ILE A 272 18.21 14.74 0.11
C ILE A 272 18.12 15.42 -1.25
N SER A 273 18.76 14.85 -2.27
CA SER A 273 18.73 15.41 -3.63
C SER A 273 17.95 14.54 -4.60
N MET A 274 17.83 13.24 -4.30
CA MET A 274 17.16 12.27 -5.16
C MET A 274 15.95 11.66 -4.45
N VAL A 275 14.89 11.32 -5.21
CA VAL A 275 13.71 10.64 -4.66
C VAL A 275 14.03 9.23 -4.12
N THR A 276 15.14 8.64 -4.54
CA THR A 276 15.67 7.35 -4.09
C THR A 276 16.49 7.44 -2.80
N ASP A 277 16.83 8.64 -2.34
CA ASP A 277 17.55 8.83 -1.08
C ASP A 277 16.62 8.51 0.10
N ARG A 278 16.98 7.50 0.88
CA ARG A 278 16.21 7.15 2.09
C ARG A 278 16.52 8.12 3.24
N ILE A 279 15.46 8.57 3.90
CA ILE A 279 15.57 9.30 5.16
C ILE A 279 14.55 8.77 6.16
N TYR A 280 15.02 8.42 7.35
CA TYR A 280 14.14 7.98 8.41
C TYR A 280 13.47 9.21 9.06
N LYS A 281 12.14 9.18 9.16
CA LYS A 281 11.32 10.29 9.69
C LYS A 281 10.48 9.86 10.89
N GLY A 282 10.76 8.68 11.44
CA GLY A 282 10.04 8.17 12.59
C GLY A 282 10.37 8.94 13.87
N TYR A 283 9.41 8.92 14.79
CA TYR A 283 9.55 9.58 16.08
C TYR A 283 10.30 8.69 17.08
N GLU A 284 10.87 9.31 18.12
CA GLU A 284 11.49 8.60 19.23
C GLU A 284 10.49 7.65 19.90
N ARG A 285 10.94 6.39 20.10
CA ARG A 285 10.21 5.26 20.67
C ARG A 285 11.16 4.43 21.51
N GLU A 286 10.64 3.47 22.27
CA GLU A 286 11.52 2.60 23.05
C GLU A 286 12.44 1.78 22.13
N GLN A 287 13.71 1.67 22.50
CA GLN A 287 14.68 0.94 21.68
C GLN A 287 14.30 -0.53 21.50
N ALA A 288 13.66 -1.13 22.52
CA ALA A 288 13.14 -2.49 22.45
C ALA A 288 12.05 -2.63 21.37
N GLU A 289 11.15 -1.66 21.23
CA GLU A 289 10.09 -1.65 20.20
C GLU A 289 10.70 -1.50 18.80
N LEU A 290 11.71 -0.64 18.64
CA LEU A 290 12.43 -0.45 17.38
C LEU A 290 13.14 -1.73 16.92
N GLN A 291 13.80 -2.44 17.85
CA GLN A 291 14.46 -3.72 17.56
C GLN A 291 13.43 -4.83 17.28
N LEU A 292 12.30 -4.85 17.99
CA LEU A 292 11.21 -5.78 17.73
C LEU A 292 10.69 -5.63 16.29
N VAL A 293 10.44 -4.40 15.85
CA VAL A 293 9.96 -4.15 14.49
C VAL A 293 11.05 -4.42 13.45
N ARG A 294 12.32 -4.06 13.71
CA ARG A 294 13.45 -4.44 12.85
C ARG A 294 13.47 -5.94 12.60
N GLN A 295 13.35 -6.75 13.66
CA GLN A 295 13.35 -8.20 13.56
C GLN A 295 12.14 -8.71 12.76
N ALA A 296 10.95 -8.13 12.95
CA ALA A 296 9.77 -8.49 12.17
C ALA A 296 9.95 -8.24 10.66
N TYR A 297 10.60 -7.13 10.27
CA TYR A 297 10.95 -6.88 8.86
C TYR A 297 11.94 -7.90 8.32
N LEU A 298 13.00 -8.22 9.08
CA LEU A 298 14.00 -9.22 8.68
C LEU A 298 13.37 -10.60 8.46
N GLU A 299 12.45 -11.00 9.33
CA GLU A 299 11.69 -12.26 9.18
C GLU A 299 10.78 -12.26 7.95
N LYS A 300 10.23 -11.09 7.58
CA LYS A 300 9.40 -10.90 6.38
C LYS A 300 10.19 -10.65 5.09
N LYS A 301 11.53 -10.53 5.15
CA LYS A 301 12.38 -10.23 3.98
C LYS A 301 12.07 -11.10 2.77
N SER A 302 12.09 -12.43 2.94
CA SER A 302 11.83 -13.35 1.83
C SER A 302 10.41 -13.25 1.29
N GLU A 303 9.42 -12.92 2.13
CA GLU A 303 8.03 -12.74 1.71
C GLU A 303 7.86 -11.46 0.89
N MET A 304 8.43 -10.34 1.36
CA MET A 304 8.43 -9.07 0.65
C MET A 304 9.12 -9.15 -0.72
N LEU A 305 10.28 -9.81 -0.80
CA LEU A 305 10.97 -10.01 -2.07
C LEU A 305 10.17 -10.91 -3.03
N ARG A 306 9.41 -11.89 -2.51
CA ARG A 306 8.50 -12.70 -3.33
C ARG A 306 7.36 -11.88 -3.93
N GLU A 307 6.82 -10.90 -3.21
CA GLU A 307 5.80 -9.99 -3.77
C GLU A 307 6.34 -9.21 -4.99
N ALA A 308 7.59 -8.78 -4.95
CA ALA A 308 8.23 -8.19 -6.14
C ALA A 308 8.36 -9.21 -7.28
N VAL A 309 8.82 -10.43 -7.00
CA VAL A 309 8.98 -11.50 -8.00
C VAL A 309 7.64 -11.85 -8.69
N LYS A 310 6.52 -11.89 -7.94
CA LYS A 310 5.18 -12.16 -8.50
C LYS A 310 4.81 -11.17 -9.62
N LEU A 311 5.27 -9.93 -9.53
CA LEU A 311 4.97 -8.88 -10.50
C LEU A 311 5.86 -8.90 -11.74
N LYS A 312 7.00 -9.60 -11.69
CA LYS A 312 8.02 -9.62 -12.76
C LYS A 312 7.43 -9.90 -14.15
N VAL A 313 6.46 -10.81 -14.23
CA VAL A 313 5.83 -11.21 -15.50
C VAL A 313 5.04 -10.08 -16.18
N TRP A 314 4.62 -9.07 -15.41
CA TRP A 314 3.83 -7.95 -15.90
C TRP A 314 4.65 -6.70 -16.27
N PHE A 315 5.92 -6.65 -15.88
CA PHE A 315 6.81 -5.55 -16.25
C PHE A 315 7.14 -5.59 -17.74
N GLN A 316 7.01 -4.45 -18.39
CA GLN A 316 7.33 -4.26 -19.80
C GLN A 316 8.84 -4.07 -19.99
N ASP A 317 9.48 -3.32 -19.10
CA ASP A 317 10.92 -3.11 -19.07
C ASP A 317 11.58 -3.95 -17.95
N PRO A 318 12.40 -4.96 -18.28
CA PRO A 318 13.14 -5.75 -17.30
C PRO A 318 14.09 -4.91 -16.43
N GLY A 319 14.58 -3.78 -16.93
CA GLY A 319 15.38 -2.82 -16.17
C GLY A 319 14.56 -2.13 -15.08
N GLN A 320 13.32 -1.75 -15.39
CA GLN A 320 12.40 -1.19 -14.40
C GLN A 320 12.08 -2.20 -13.29
N TYR A 321 11.90 -3.48 -13.64
CA TYR A 321 11.75 -4.52 -12.63
C TYR A 321 13.01 -4.65 -11.75
N ARG A 322 14.19 -4.77 -12.38
CA ARG A 322 15.46 -5.00 -11.66
C ARG A 322 15.76 -3.86 -10.69
N GLU A 323 15.63 -2.61 -11.13
CA GLU A 323 15.86 -1.45 -10.28
C GLU A 323 14.94 -1.44 -9.05
N ALA A 324 13.65 -1.74 -9.20
CA ALA A 324 12.73 -1.80 -8.06
C ALA A 324 13.07 -2.95 -7.09
N TYR A 325 13.45 -4.12 -7.62
CA TYR A 325 13.85 -5.26 -6.82
C TYR A 325 15.14 -4.99 -6.03
N ASP A 326 16.18 -4.47 -6.71
CA ASP A 326 17.46 -4.15 -6.09
C ASP A 326 17.31 -3.02 -5.06
N PHE A 327 16.48 -2.02 -5.38
CA PHE A 327 16.13 -0.97 -4.44
C PHE A 327 15.49 -1.55 -3.18
N LEU A 328 14.48 -2.40 -3.30
CA LEU A 328 13.85 -3.08 -2.15
C LEU A 328 14.87 -3.93 -1.37
N ALA A 329 15.72 -4.71 -2.05
CA ALA A 329 16.73 -5.55 -1.41
C ALA A 329 17.72 -4.72 -0.57
N SER A 330 18.15 -3.56 -1.07
CA SER A 330 19.10 -2.68 -0.38
C SER A 330 18.58 -2.12 0.96
N PHE A 331 17.25 -2.08 1.18
CA PHE A 331 16.70 -1.74 2.49
C PHE A 331 17.06 -2.80 3.54
N PHE A 332 17.01 -4.07 3.18
CA PHE A 332 17.34 -5.14 4.11
C PHE A 332 18.83 -5.17 4.44
N GLU A 333 19.70 -4.78 3.52
CA GLU A 333 21.13 -4.61 3.82
C GLU A 333 21.40 -3.53 4.88
N ILE A 334 20.49 -2.54 5.03
CA ILE A 334 20.54 -1.54 6.10
C ILE A 334 20.08 -2.17 7.41
N LEU A 335 19.00 -2.95 7.39
CA LEU A 335 18.48 -3.60 8.58
C LEU A 335 19.36 -4.75 9.09
N GLU A 336 20.12 -5.43 8.24
CA GLU A 336 21.00 -6.55 8.62
C GLU A 336 22.32 -6.07 9.24
N ASP A 337 22.72 -4.82 8.99
CA ASP A 337 23.97 -4.23 9.48
C ASP A 337 23.68 -3.27 10.64
N ASP A 338 24.13 -3.62 11.85
CA ASP A 338 23.90 -2.84 13.06
C ASP A 338 24.42 -1.40 12.96
N LYS A 339 25.56 -1.18 12.28
CA LYS A 339 26.14 0.17 12.13
C LYS A 339 25.31 1.00 11.16
N LYS A 340 24.81 0.41 10.07
CA LYS A 340 23.91 1.09 9.13
C LYS A 340 22.57 1.39 9.79
N PHE A 341 22.01 0.44 10.53
CA PHE A 341 20.77 0.61 11.27
C PHE A 341 20.87 1.75 12.29
N GLU A 342 21.93 1.75 13.12
CA GLU A 342 22.21 2.81 14.09
C GLU A 342 22.32 4.17 13.39
N LYS A 343 23.12 4.28 12.32
CA LYS A 343 23.37 5.56 11.64
C LYS A 343 22.15 6.11 10.90
N GLN A 344 21.38 5.25 10.23
CA GLN A 344 20.34 5.67 9.29
C GLN A 344 18.95 5.72 9.90
N ILE A 345 18.70 4.98 10.98
CA ILE A 345 17.39 4.90 11.65
C ILE A 345 17.48 5.47 13.06
N LEU A 346 18.26 4.86 13.96
CA LEU A 346 18.28 5.27 15.38
C LEU A 346 18.84 6.69 15.57
N GLY A 347 19.95 7.02 14.90
CA GLY A 347 20.55 8.36 14.89
C GLY A 347 19.73 9.42 14.13
N ARG A 348 18.56 9.06 13.60
CA ARG A 348 17.66 9.94 12.84
C ARG A 348 16.27 10.07 13.48
N LEU A 349 16.05 9.49 14.67
CA LEU A 349 14.79 9.60 15.40
C LEU A 349 14.42 11.06 15.66
N ARG A 350 13.14 11.37 15.48
CA ARG A 350 12.61 12.71 15.70
C ARG A 350 12.04 12.87 17.09
N THR A 351 12.41 13.95 17.75
CA THR A 351 11.91 14.30 19.09
C THR A 351 10.74 15.29 19.06
N ARG A 352 10.41 15.90 17.90
CA ARG A 352 9.38 16.97 17.74
C ARG A 352 8.60 16.96 16.41
#